data_AF-A0A2Z6PBT6-F1
#
_entry.id   AF-A0A2Z6PBT6-F1
#
_cell.length_a   1.000
_cell.length_b   1.000
_cell.length_c   1.000
_cell.angle_alpha   90.00
_cell.angle_beta   90.00
_cell.angle_gamma   90.00
#
_symmetry.space_group_name_H-M   'P 1'
#
loop_
_entity.id
_entity.type
_entity.pdbx_description
1 polymer ?
#
loop_
_entity_poly.entity_id
_entity_poly.type
_entity_poly.pdbx_seq_one_letter_code
_entity_poly.pdbx_strand_id
1 'polypeptide(L)'
;MALSESSNADVFPWLKSMPVAPEYRPTASEFEDPIGYIFKIEKEASKYGICKIIPPFPPSPKKTAIANLNRSLPNSTFTTRQQQIGFCPRKSRPVKRPVWQSGDHYTFNEFEAKAKWFEKSYLKKHSKKGNGNGNGGALEMETLFWKATVDKPFSVEYANDMPGSAFSMSSSKCRHVGEANSVAHSAWNMRGVSRAKGSLLRFMKEEIPGVTSPMVYLAMLFSWFAWHVEDHDLHSLNYLHMGASKTWYGVPRDAAVAFEDVVRVHGYGGEINPLG
;
A
#
# COMPACT_ATOMS: atom_id res chain seq x y z
N MET A 1 -23.67 24.65 27.32
CA MET A 1 -23.46 23.29 27.86
C MET A 1 -22.71 22.51 26.78
N ALA A 2 -21.40 22.31 26.97
CA ALA A 2 -20.59 21.55 26.04
C ALA A 2 -20.89 20.05 26.25
N LEU A 3 -21.39 19.38 25.23
CA LEU A 3 -21.47 17.92 25.20
C LEU A 3 -20.04 17.41 25.09
N SER A 4 -19.46 17.02 26.23
CA SER A 4 -18.28 16.17 26.25
C SER A 4 -18.72 14.77 25.81
N GLU A 5 -18.71 14.51 24.51
CA GLU A 5 -18.86 13.15 24.02
C GLU A 5 -17.67 12.33 24.50
N SER A 6 -17.98 11.40 25.39
CA SER A 6 -17.09 10.35 25.86
C SER A 6 -16.63 9.53 24.65
N SER A 7 -15.42 9.81 24.17
CA SER A 7 -14.77 9.01 23.12
C SER A 7 -14.39 7.65 23.69
N ASN A 8 -15.32 6.71 23.64
CA ASN A 8 -14.98 5.30 23.65
C ASN A 8 -14.14 5.00 22.41
N ALA A 9 -13.11 4.19 22.59
CA ALA A 9 -12.30 3.62 21.52
C ALA A 9 -13.07 2.52 20.79
N ASP A 10 -14.35 2.75 20.49
CA ASP A 10 -15.15 1.79 19.76
C ASP A 10 -14.77 1.87 18.28
N VAL A 11 -14.42 0.72 17.72
CA VAL A 11 -14.21 0.55 16.28
C VAL A 11 -15.47 1.00 15.54
N PHE A 12 -15.30 1.82 14.49
CA PHE A 12 -16.44 2.34 13.73
C PHE A 12 -17.33 1.19 13.22
N PRO A 13 -18.67 1.27 13.36
CA PRO A 13 -19.55 0.18 12.96
C PRO A 13 -19.39 -0.24 11.50
N TRP A 14 -19.21 0.73 10.60
CA TRP A 14 -19.05 0.48 9.17
C TRP A 14 -17.77 -0.32 8.84
N LEU A 15 -16.70 -0.17 9.64
CA LEU A 15 -15.47 -0.96 9.51
C LEU A 15 -15.72 -2.44 9.83
N LYS A 16 -16.63 -2.74 10.77
CA LYS A 16 -16.98 -4.11 11.13
C LYS A 16 -17.87 -4.79 10.10
N SER A 17 -18.70 -4.02 9.38
CA SER A 17 -19.64 -4.52 8.39
C SER A 17 -19.09 -4.54 6.96
N MET A 18 -17.91 -3.99 6.73
CA MET A 18 -17.33 -3.89 5.40
C MET A 18 -16.97 -5.28 4.86
N PRO A 19 -17.39 -5.64 3.63
CA PRO A 19 -17.00 -6.91 3.02
C PRO A 19 -15.48 -7.01 2.88
N VAL A 20 -14.94 -8.18 3.21
CA VAL A 20 -13.50 -8.46 3.08
C VAL A 20 -13.23 -9.01 1.67
N ALA A 21 -12.18 -8.51 1.03
CA ALA A 21 -11.71 -9.05 -0.25
C ALA A 21 -11.25 -10.51 -0.11
N PRO A 22 -11.44 -11.34 -1.14
CA PRO A 22 -11.10 -12.76 -1.08
C PRO A 22 -9.59 -12.96 -0.86
N GLU A 23 -9.28 -13.99 -0.08
CA GLU A 23 -7.92 -14.43 0.22
C GLU A 23 -7.65 -15.78 -0.45
N TYR A 24 -6.57 -15.86 -1.22
CA TYR A 24 -6.17 -17.06 -1.94
C TYR A 24 -4.82 -17.58 -1.45
N ARG A 25 -4.70 -18.91 -1.41
CA ARG A 25 -3.49 -19.63 -0.95
C ARG A 25 -3.08 -20.65 -2.01
N PRO A 26 -2.39 -20.22 -3.09
CA PRO A 26 -1.93 -21.12 -4.13
C PRO A 26 -1.04 -22.23 -3.58
N THR A 27 -1.19 -23.43 -4.13
CA THR A 27 -0.20 -24.50 -3.96
C THR A 27 1.13 -24.11 -4.60
N ALA A 28 2.22 -24.79 -4.23
CA ALA A 28 3.52 -24.56 -4.85
C ALA A 28 3.49 -24.67 -6.38
N SER A 29 2.76 -25.65 -6.93
CA SER A 29 2.61 -25.85 -8.37
C SER A 29 1.81 -24.72 -9.03
N GLU A 30 0.70 -24.29 -8.42
CA GLU A 30 -0.05 -23.13 -8.92
C GLU A 30 0.76 -21.84 -8.90
N PHE A 31 1.70 -21.72 -7.95
CA PHE A 31 2.56 -20.56 -7.81
C PHE A 31 3.69 -20.49 -8.87
N GLU A 32 3.85 -21.51 -9.72
CA GLU A 32 4.84 -21.50 -10.80
C GLU A 32 4.41 -20.62 -12.00
N ASP A 33 3.10 -20.45 -12.21
CA ASP A 33 2.53 -19.62 -13.28
C ASP A 33 1.71 -18.45 -12.71
N PRO A 34 2.34 -17.29 -12.44
CA PRO A 34 1.65 -16.16 -11.82
C PRO A 34 0.46 -15.66 -12.64
N ILE A 35 0.62 -15.58 -13.96
CA ILE A 35 -0.43 -15.05 -14.84
C ILE A 35 -1.55 -16.07 -14.98
N GLY A 36 -1.23 -17.35 -15.17
CA GLY A 36 -2.22 -18.43 -15.18
C GLY A 36 -3.04 -18.49 -13.88
N TYR A 37 -2.39 -18.30 -12.74
CA TYR A 37 -3.08 -18.26 -11.44
C TYR A 37 -3.98 -17.04 -11.28
N ILE A 38 -3.54 -15.85 -11.71
CA ILE A 38 -4.38 -14.63 -11.69
C ILE A 38 -5.63 -14.85 -12.55
N PHE A 39 -5.50 -15.38 -13.77
CA PHE A 39 -6.64 -15.72 -14.63
C PHE A 39 -7.58 -16.74 -13.97
N LYS A 40 -7.05 -17.73 -13.24
CA LYS A 40 -7.86 -18.72 -12.51
C LYS A 40 -8.78 -18.07 -11.48
N ILE A 41 -8.30 -17.08 -10.73
CA ILE A 41 -9.06 -16.43 -9.64
C ILE A 41 -9.86 -15.20 -10.10
N GLU A 42 -9.60 -14.67 -11.30
CA GLU A 42 -10.14 -13.40 -11.81
C GLU A 42 -11.67 -13.33 -11.73
N LYS A 43 -12.38 -14.39 -12.11
CA LYS A 43 -13.85 -14.42 -12.13
C LYS A 43 -14.49 -14.12 -10.76
N GLU A 44 -13.85 -14.53 -9.68
CA GLU A 44 -14.30 -14.25 -8.32
C GLU A 44 -13.71 -12.94 -7.80
N ALA A 45 -12.39 -12.76 -7.94
CA ALA A 45 -11.67 -11.60 -7.42
C ALA A 45 -12.14 -10.26 -8.02
N SER A 46 -12.48 -10.24 -9.31
CA SER A 46 -12.93 -9.02 -10.02
C SER A 46 -14.19 -8.39 -9.41
N LYS A 47 -15.05 -9.19 -8.75
CA LYS A 47 -16.25 -8.71 -8.06
C LYS A 47 -15.95 -7.82 -6.85
N TYR A 48 -14.70 -7.84 -6.37
CA TYR A 48 -14.23 -7.05 -5.23
C TYR A 48 -13.26 -5.93 -5.65
N GLY A 49 -12.77 -5.93 -6.89
CA GLY A 49 -11.75 -5.01 -7.40
C GLY A 49 -10.32 -5.29 -6.92
N ILE A 50 -10.16 -5.92 -5.75
CA ILE A 50 -8.86 -6.35 -5.20
C ILE A 50 -8.98 -7.75 -4.58
N CYS A 51 -7.86 -8.43 -4.39
CA CYS A 51 -7.77 -9.66 -3.62
C CYS A 51 -6.40 -9.78 -2.93
N LYS A 52 -6.29 -10.68 -1.94
CA LYS A 52 -5.02 -10.99 -1.28
C LYS A 52 -4.55 -12.39 -1.67
N ILE A 53 -3.30 -12.51 -2.11
CA ILE A 53 -2.67 -13.80 -2.38
C ILE A 53 -1.59 -14.03 -1.31
N ILE A 54 -1.65 -15.16 -0.62
CA ILE A 54 -0.64 -15.56 0.37
C ILE A 54 0.25 -16.62 -0.29
N PRO A 55 1.53 -16.30 -0.57
CA PRO A 55 2.46 -17.24 -1.21
C PRO A 55 2.66 -18.51 -0.38
N PRO A 56 2.91 -19.67 -1.02
CA PRO A 56 3.31 -20.91 -0.35
C PRO A 56 4.78 -20.88 0.11
N PHE A 57 5.54 -19.88 -0.31
CA PHE A 57 6.97 -19.74 -0.01
C PHE A 57 7.23 -18.60 0.98
N PRO A 58 8.27 -18.71 1.83
CA PRO A 58 8.59 -17.67 2.78
C PRO A 58 9.08 -16.38 2.07
N PRO A 59 8.94 -15.21 2.72
CA PRO A 59 9.55 -13.98 2.25
C PRO A 59 11.08 -14.05 2.34
N SER A 60 11.79 -13.21 1.60
CA SER A 60 13.22 -13.03 1.81
C SER A 60 13.52 -12.45 3.21
N PRO A 61 14.65 -12.81 3.85
CA PRO A 61 15.05 -12.21 5.11
C PRO A 61 15.13 -10.69 5.03
N LYS A 62 14.72 -9.99 6.10
CA LYS A 62 14.74 -8.52 6.20
C LYS A 62 16.08 -7.92 5.78
N LYS A 63 17.19 -8.46 6.28
CA LYS A 63 18.55 -8.01 5.94
C LYS A 63 18.83 -8.09 4.44
N THR A 64 18.41 -9.17 3.78
CA THR A 64 18.57 -9.37 2.34
C THR A 64 17.74 -8.38 1.55
N ALA A 65 16.47 -8.18 1.93
CA ALA A 65 15.58 -7.24 1.26
C ALA A 65 16.07 -5.78 1.39
N ILE A 66 16.56 -5.37 2.57
CA ILE A 66 17.19 -4.05 2.76
C ILE A 66 18.47 -3.91 1.92
N ALA A 67 19.31 -4.95 1.86
CA ALA A 67 20.52 -4.91 1.05
C ALA A 67 20.23 -4.77 -0.46
N ASN A 68 19.19 -5.46 -0.95
CA ASN A 68 18.73 -5.33 -2.33
C ASN A 68 18.16 -3.95 -2.62
N LEU A 69 17.36 -3.41 -1.69
CA LEU A 69 16.82 -2.05 -1.78
C LEU A 69 17.94 -1.03 -1.88
N ASN A 70 18.89 -1.03 -0.94
CA ASN A 70 20.01 -0.10 -0.92
C ASN A 70 20.85 -0.16 -2.20
N ARG A 71 21.05 -1.37 -2.76
CA ARG A 71 21.73 -1.56 -4.04
C ARG A 71 20.95 -0.99 -5.23
N SER A 72 19.62 -0.95 -5.15
CA SER A 72 18.76 -0.41 -6.20
C SER A 72 18.59 1.10 -6.15
N LEU A 73 18.94 1.75 -5.04
CA LEU A 73 18.78 3.18 -4.84
C LEU A 73 20.09 3.95 -5.09
N PRO A 74 20.05 5.16 -5.68
CA PRO A 74 21.21 6.03 -5.76
C PRO A 74 21.75 6.35 -4.37
N ASN A 75 23.06 6.18 -4.16
CA ASN A 75 23.73 6.42 -2.88
C ASN A 75 23.12 5.69 -1.66
N SER A 76 22.31 4.63 -1.89
CA SER A 76 21.55 3.95 -0.82
C SER A 76 20.63 4.87 -0.01
N THR A 77 20.18 5.98 -0.60
CA THR A 77 19.27 6.94 0.02
C THR A 77 18.05 7.20 -0.84
N PHE A 78 17.02 7.81 -0.26
CA PHE A 78 15.79 8.20 -0.93
C PHE A 78 15.20 9.47 -0.33
N THR A 79 14.34 10.12 -1.08
CA THR A 79 13.56 11.29 -0.64
C THR A 79 12.15 10.89 -0.25
N THR A 80 11.49 11.72 0.56
CA THR A 80 10.11 11.53 1.01
C THR A 80 9.22 12.65 0.51
N ARG A 81 7.92 12.38 0.48
CA ARG A 81 6.87 13.39 0.36
C ARG A 81 6.18 13.53 1.71
N GLN A 82 5.96 14.76 2.15
CA GLN A 82 5.09 15.01 3.29
C GLN A 82 3.63 14.91 2.86
N GLN A 83 2.82 14.23 3.66
CA GLN A 83 1.40 14.06 3.47
C GLN A 83 0.67 14.63 4.68
N GLN A 84 -0.23 15.57 4.44
CA GLN A 84 -1.12 16.06 5.49
C GLN A 84 -2.21 15.01 5.77
N ILE A 85 -2.51 14.84 7.04
CA ILE A 85 -3.66 14.08 7.56
C ILE A 85 -4.48 15.04 8.40
N GLY A 86 -5.81 14.92 8.32
CA GLY A 86 -6.71 15.81 9.03
C GLY A 86 -7.06 17.06 8.22
N PHE A 87 -8.19 17.66 8.58
CA PHE A 87 -8.68 18.91 8.01
C PHE A 87 -8.90 19.92 9.14
N CYS A 88 -8.75 21.22 8.85
CA CYS A 88 -9.04 22.24 9.85
C CYS A 88 -10.56 22.33 10.06
N PRO A 89 -11.11 21.99 11.25
CA PRO A 89 -12.57 21.96 11.44
C PRO A 89 -13.24 23.34 11.25
N ARG A 90 -12.46 24.42 11.33
CA ARG A 90 -12.92 25.81 11.16
C ARG A 90 -12.86 26.33 9.73
N LYS A 91 -12.27 25.57 8.79
CA LYS A 91 -12.19 25.95 7.38
C LYS A 91 -12.67 24.76 6.55
N SER A 92 -13.91 24.82 6.08
CA SER A 92 -14.53 23.80 5.20
C SER A 92 -13.91 23.71 3.80
N ARG A 93 -12.80 24.43 3.53
CA ARG A 93 -12.19 24.44 2.21
C ARG A 93 -11.28 23.23 2.04
N PRO A 94 -11.27 22.59 0.86
CA PRO A 94 -10.35 21.51 0.55
C PRO A 94 -8.89 21.93 0.79
N VAL A 95 -8.06 21.00 1.26
CA VAL A 95 -6.61 21.23 1.38
C VAL A 95 -6.06 21.42 -0.02
N LYS A 96 -5.59 22.63 -0.33
CA LYS A 96 -5.09 22.98 -1.68
C LYS A 96 -3.82 22.23 -2.08
N ARG A 97 -3.00 21.82 -1.12
CA ARG A 97 -1.75 21.07 -1.35
C ARG A 97 -1.55 20.04 -0.22
N PRO A 98 -2.23 18.88 -0.31
CA PRO A 98 -2.15 17.87 0.75
C PRO A 98 -0.83 17.10 0.74
N VAL A 99 -0.06 17.21 -0.35
CA VAL A 99 1.23 16.54 -0.52
C VAL A 99 2.27 17.52 -1.07
N TRP A 100 3.49 17.49 -0.53
CA TRP A 100 4.63 18.27 -1.01
C TRP A 100 5.94 17.51 -0.78
N GLN A 101 6.99 17.85 -1.53
CA GLN A 101 8.31 17.26 -1.33
C GLN A 101 8.86 17.67 0.05
N SER A 102 9.39 16.72 0.82
CA SER A 102 10.02 17.04 2.11
C SER A 102 11.33 17.81 1.92
N GLY A 103 12.09 17.45 0.88
CA GLY A 103 13.46 17.93 0.65
C GLY A 103 14.53 17.13 1.42
N ASP A 104 14.11 16.22 2.29
CA ASP A 104 15.00 15.40 3.11
C ASP A 104 15.45 14.14 2.37
N HIS A 105 16.66 13.67 2.67
CA HIS A 105 17.20 12.41 2.19
C HIS A 105 17.41 11.47 3.38
N TYR A 106 16.99 10.22 3.23
CA TYR A 106 17.08 9.21 4.26
C TYR A 106 17.74 7.95 3.74
N THR A 107 18.53 7.30 4.58
CA THR A 107 18.77 5.86 4.51
C THR A 107 17.56 5.10 5.07
N PHE A 108 17.45 3.80 4.77
CA PHE A 108 16.39 2.96 5.33
C PHE A 108 16.35 3.01 6.87
N ASN A 109 17.51 2.97 7.52
CA ASN A 109 17.60 2.92 8.98
C ASN A 109 17.15 4.23 9.64
N GLU A 110 17.50 5.38 9.04
CA GLU A 110 17.07 6.69 9.53
C GLU A 110 15.56 6.86 9.43
N PHE A 111 14.97 6.49 8.29
CA PHE A 111 13.53 6.55 8.11
C PHE A 111 12.79 5.57 9.02
N GLU A 112 13.31 4.35 9.22
CA GLU A 112 12.74 3.39 10.17
C GLU A 112 12.76 3.92 11.61
N ALA A 113 13.85 4.54 12.04
CA ALA A 113 13.95 5.14 13.38
C ALA A 113 12.95 6.28 13.56
N LYS A 114 12.81 7.15 12.56
CA LYS A 114 11.81 8.23 12.53
C LYS A 114 10.38 7.69 12.59
N ALA A 115 10.07 6.66 11.79
CA ALA A 115 8.76 6.02 11.75
C ALA A 115 8.38 5.42 13.11
N LYS A 116 9.30 4.68 13.75
CA LYS A 116 9.10 4.09 15.09
C LYS A 116 8.91 5.15 16.17
N TRP A 117 9.68 6.23 16.11
CA TRP A 117 9.54 7.34 17.07
C TRP A 117 8.15 7.99 16.94
N PHE A 118 7.70 8.25 15.72
CA PHE A 118 6.37 8.82 15.47
C PHE A 118 5.26 7.90 15.97
N GLU A 119 5.29 6.63 15.60
CA GLU A 119 4.30 5.62 16.03
C GLU A 119 4.19 5.56 17.55
N LYS A 120 5.33 5.42 18.25
CA LYS A 120 5.36 5.39 19.72
C LYS A 120 4.78 6.66 20.34
N SER A 121 5.12 7.82 19.77
CA SER A 121 4.69 9.12 20.30
C SER A 121 3.19 9.34 20.07
N TYR A 122 2.69 8.97 18.90
CA TYR A 122 1.27 9.06 18.54
C TYR A 122 0.45 8.10 19.41
N LEU A 123 0.81 6.82 19.46
CA LEU A 123 0.09 5.83 20.26
C LEU A 123 0.12 6.18 21.75
N LYS A 124 1.24 6.65 22.31
CA LYS A 124 1.28 7.11 23.71
C LYS A 124 0.30 8.25 24.01
N LYS A 125 0.08 9.15 23.06
CA LYS A 125 -0.85 10.28 23.21
C LYS A 125 -2.31 9.84 23.10
N HIS A 126 -2.59 8.79 22.32
CA HIS A 126 -3.94 8.33 22.00
C HIS A 126 -4.37 7.05 22.77
N SER A 127 -3.44 6.34 23.41
CA SER A 127 -3.73 5.25 24.35
C SER A 127 -4.03 5.80 25.74
N LYS A 128 -5.29 5.68 26.21
CA LYS A 128 -5.62 5.92 27.62
C LYS A 128 -4.96 4.84 28.50
N LYS A 129 -4.56 5.22 29.72
CA LYS A 129 -4.21 4.26 30.79
C LYS A 129 -5.43 3.37 31.07
N GLY A 130 -5.47 2.18 30.47
CA GLY A 130 -6.50 1.17 30.67
C GLY A 130 -6.02 -0.15 30.08
N ASN A 131 -6.13 -1.21 30.88
CA ASN A 131 -5.63 -2.57 30.61
C ASN A 131 -5.95 -3.07 29.19
N GLY A 132 -4.93 -3.36 28.40
CA GLY A 132 -5.05 -4.04 27.14
C GLY A 132 -3.67 -4.26 26.55
N ASN A 133 -3.32 -5.51 26.28
CA ASN A 133 -2.07 -5.93 25.65
C ASN A 133 -1.71 -4.96 24.49
N GLY A 134 -0.49 -4.43 24.52
CA GLY A 134 -0.03 -3.31 23.69
C GLY A 134 0.11 -3.58 22.19
N ASN A 135 -0.94 -4.07 21.56
CA ASN A 135 -1.07 -4.19 20.12
C ASN A 135 -2.57 -4.02 19.79
N GLY A 136 -2.99 -2.78 19.53
CA GLY A 136 -4.37 -2.53 19.14
C GLY A 136 -4.72 -3.32 17.87
N GLY A 137 -5.92 -3.90 17.81
CA GLY A 137 -6.34 -4.71 16.67
C GLY A 137 -6.30 -3.92 15.35
N ALA A 138 -6.23 -4.61 14.20
CA ALA A 138 -6.15 -3.94 12.89
C ALA A 138 -7.26 -2.90 12.67
N LEU A 139 -8.49 -3.22 13.10
CA LEU A 139 -9.64 -2.30 13.03
C LEU A 139 -9.53 -1.12 13.99
N GLU A 140 -8.82 -1.26 15.11
CA GLU A 140 -8.56 -0.15 16.04
C GLU A 140 -7.56 0.83 15.43
N MET A 141 -6.49 0.32 14.81
CA MET A 141 -5.53 1.14 14.07
C MET A 141 -6.18 1.87 12.89
N GLU A 142 -7.07 1.18 12.17
CA GLU A 142 -7.88 1.76 11.10
C GLU A 142 -8.85 2.83 11.62
N THR A 143 -9.49 2.58 12.77
CA THR A 143 -10.33 3.58 13.45
C THR A 143 -9.53 4.82 13.85
N LEU A 144 -8.30 4.64 14.35
CA LEU A 144 -7.41 5.75 14.66
C LEU A 144 -7.06 6.57 13.41
N PHE A 145 -6.78 5.91 12.28
CA PHE A 145 -6.54 6.61 11.01
C PHE A 145 -7.74 7.44 10.59
N TRP A 146 -8.95 6.85 10.53
CA TRP A 146 -10.15 7.58 10.11
C TRP A 146 -10.51 8.71 11.07
N LYS A 147 -10.34 8.54 12.39
CA LYS A 147 -10.47 9.64 13.36
C LYS A 147 -9.47 10.76 13.10
N ALA A 148 -8.22 10.41 12.79
CA ALA A 148 -7.17 11.38 12.47
C ALA A 148 -7.51 12.21 11.22
N THR A 149 -8.20 11.63 10.23
CA THR A 149 -8.60 12.35 9.00
C THR A 149 -9.60 13.48 9.23
N VAL A 150 -10.35 13.48 10.34
CA VAL A 150 -11.33 14.51 10.69
C VAL A 150 -10.91 15.38 11.89
N ASP A 151 -9.69 15.18 12.39
CA ASP A 151 -9.12 15.93 13.52
C ASP A 151 -8.13 17.01 13.06
N LYS A 152 -7.53 17.73 14.01
CA LYS A 152 -6.51 18.76 13.80
C LYS A 152 -5.40 18.23 12.88
N PRO A 153 -5.04 18.99 11.82
CA PRO A 153 -4.10 18.50 10.82
C PRO A 153 -2.69 18.32 11.38
N PHE A 154 -2.02 17.28 10.91
CA PHE A 154 -0.59 17.01 11.09
C PHE A 154 -0.01 16.39 9.81
N SER A 155 1.31 16.26 9.75
CA SER A 155 2.00 15.67 8.59
C SER A 155 2.67 14.36 8.94
N VAL A 156 2.66 13.44 7.98
CA VAL A 156 3.48 12.23 7.94
C VAL A 156 4.35 12.25 6.69
N GLU A 157 5.32 11.35 6.59
CA GLU A 157 6.16 11.21 5.40
C GLU A 157 5.95 9.86 4.72
N TYR A 158 6.07 9.85 3.40
CA TYR A 158 5.93 8.67 2.57
C TYR A 158 6.91 8.75 1.40
N ALA A 159 7.76 7.74 1.24
CA ALA A 159 8.59 7.61 0.04
C ALA A 159 7.88 6.66 -0.92
N ASN A 160 7.30 7.23 -1.98
CA ASN A 160 6.54 6.51 -2.98
C ASN A 160 7.11 6.69 -4.39
N ASP A 161 6.78 5.76 -5.27
CA ASP A 161 7.17 5.76 -6.68
C ASP A 161 8.70 5.77 -6.86
N MET A 162 9.43 5.15 -5.92
CA MET A 162 10.87 5.05 -6.02
C MET A 162 11.24 3.94 -7.00
N PRO A 163 11.98 4.22 -8.09
CA PRO A 163 12.51 3.18 -8.96
C PRO A 163 13.43 2.25 -8.14
N GLY A 164 13.28 0.94 -8.31
CA GLY A 164 14.12 -0.03 -7.63
C GLY A 164 13.37 -1.27 -7.17
N SER A 165 14.01 -2.12 -6.38
CA SER A 165 13.34 -3.29 -5.82
C SER A 165 14.12 -3.92 -4.67
N ALA A 166 13.38 -4.37 -3.66
CA ALA A 166 13.92 -5.17 -2.56
C ALA A 166 14.02 -6.67 -2.89
N PHE A 167 13.52 -7.11 -4.05
CA PHE A 167 13.79 -8.45 -4.56
C PHE A 167 15.24 -8.59 -5.03
N SER A 168 15.79 -9.79 -4.92
CA SER A 168 17.10 -10.11 -5.51
C SER A 168 17.02 -10.00 -7.02
N MET A 169 18.10 -9.51 -7.64
CA MET A 169 18.27 -9.68 -9.08
C MET A 169 18.39 -11.17 -9.35
N SER A 170 17.49 -11.73 -10.15
CA SER A 170 17.63 -13.11 -10.61
C SER A 170 18.90 -13.16 -11.45
N SER A 171 19.96 -13.80 -10.93
CA SER A 171 21.04 -14.22 -11.81
C SER A 171 20.42 -15.20 -12.81
N SER A 172 20.68 -15.01 -14.09
CA SER A 172 20.15 -15.77 -15.24
C SER A 172 20.47 -17.28 -15.23
N LYS A 173 20.80 -17.86 -14.07
CA LYS A 173 21.13 -19.26 -13.80
C LYS A 173 20.10 -20.04 -12.96
N CYS A 174 18.99 -19.46 -12.48
CA CYS A 174 17.89 -20.27 -11.94
C CYS A 174 17.04 -20.84 -13.08
N ARG A 175 17.54 -21.91 -13.72
CA ARG A 175 16.87 -22.67 -14.78
C ARG A 175 16.14 -23.92 -14.29
N HIS A 176 16.06 -24.15 -12.97
CA HIS A 176 15.36 -25.30 -12.42
C HIS A 176 13.98 -24.91 -11.89
N VAL A 177 12.97 -25.26 -12.68
CA VAL A 177 11.55 -25.27 -12.32
C VAL A 177 11.39 -26.31 -11.19
N GLY A 178 11.19 -25.85 -9.94
CA GLY A 178 10.94 -26.73 -8.79
C GLY A 178 11.69 -26.41 -7.49
N GLU A 179 12.68 -25.50 -7.49
CA GLU A 179 13.51 -25.21 -6.28
C GLU A 179 13.28 -23.82 -5.67
N ALA A 180 12.15 -23.16 -5.95
CA ALA A 180 11.86 -21.86 -5.34
C ALA A 180 11.73 -22.02 -3.81
N ASN A 181 12.74 -21.59 -3.07
CA ASN A 181 12.76 -21.65 -1.60
C ASN A 181 12.22 -20.37 -0.93
N SER A 182 11.90 -19.35 -1.73
CA SER A 182 11.30 -18.08 -1.28
C SER A 182 10.58 -17.41 -2.45
N VAL A 183 9.71 -16.44 -2.14
CA VAL A 183 9.00 -15.66 -3.17
C VAL A 183 9.98 -14.99 -4.15
N ALA A 184 11.16 -14.56 -3.66
CA ALA A 184 12.17 -13.90 -4.49
C ALA A 184 12.80 -14.80 -5.56
N HIS A 185 12.78 -16.11 -5.36
CA HIS A 185 13.30 -17.10 -6.31
C HIS A 185 12.21 -17.77 -7.14
N SER A 186 10.96 -17.28 -7.04
CA SER A 186 9.82 -17.75 -7.82
C SER A 186 9.53 -16.86 -9.03
N ALA A 187 8.61 -17.30 -9.90
CA ALA A 187 8.09 -16.51 -11.01
C ALA A 187 7.33 -15.24 -10.56
N TRP A 188 6.97 -15.13 -9.27
CA TRP A 188 6.34 -13.97 -8.67
C TRP A 188 7.32 -12.86 -8.23
N ASN A 189 8.63 -13.03 -8.48
CA ASN A 189 9.59 -11.93 -8.28
C ASN A 189 9.18 -10.72 -9.14
N MET A 190 8.81 -9.62 -8.47
CA MET A 190 8.25 -8.43 -9.14
C MET A 190 9.21 -7.75 -10.12
N ARG A 191 10.50 -8.09 -10.11
CA ARG A 191 11.45 -7.63 -11.15
C ARG A 191 11.18 -8.24 -12.52
N GLY A 192 10.58 -9.44 -12.58
CA GLY A 192 10.38 -10.20 -13.82
C GLY A 192 8.93 -10.58 -14.12
N VAL A 193 8.02 -10.45 -13.16
CA VAL A 193 6.63 -10.90 -13.30
C VAL A 193 5.88 -10.25 -14.48
N SER A 194 6.18 -8.98 -14.79
CA SER A 194 5.63 -8.27 -15.95
C SER A 194 5.98 -8.96 -17.29
N ARG A 195 7.04 -9.77 -17.30
CA ARG A 195 7.54 -10.54 -18.46
C ARG A 195 7.16 -12.03 -18.40
N ALA A 196 6.52 -12.50 -17.34
CA ALA A 196 6.10 -13.90 -17.19
C ALA A 196 5.16 -14.33 -18.32
N LYS A 197 5.13 -15.62 -18.69
CA LYS A 197 4.23 -16.19 -19.72
C LYS A 197 2.76 -15.79 -19.44
N GLY A 198 1.97 -15.52 -20.48
CA GLY A 198 0.63 -14.90 -20.35
C GLY A 198 0.57 -13.36 -20.34
N SER A 199 1.53 -12.65 -19.74
CA SER A 199 1.57 -11.17 -19.77
C SER A 199 1.79 -10.57 -21.18
N LEU A 200 0.98 -9.57 -21.56
CA LEU A 200 1.17 -8.78 -22.79
C LEU A 200 2.34 -7.79 -22.66
N LEU A 201 2.67 -7.37 -21.44
CA LEU A 201 3.78 -6.46 -21.21
C LEU A 201 5.13 -7.08 -21.60
N ARG A 202 5.24 -8.41 -21.78
CA ARG A 202 6.50 -9.06 -22.22
C ARG A 202 7.08 -8.49 -23.51
N PHE A 203 6.24 -7.94 -24.38
CA PHE A 203 6.63 -7.48 -25.72
C PHE A 203 7.15 -6.04 -25.74
N MET A 204 6.98 -5.29 -24.64
CA MET A 204 7.47 -3.91 -24.52
C MET A 204 8.99 -3.89 -24.33
N LYS A 205 9.77 -3.38 -25.27
CA LYS A 205 11.25 -3.45 -25.14
C LYS A 205 11.81 -2.53 -24.06
N GLU A 206 11.13 -1.42 -23.79
CA GLU A 206 11.57 -0.41 -22.84
C GLU A 206 11.25 -0.80 -21.40
N GLU A 207 12.07 -0.32 -20.47
CA GLU A 207 11.80 -0.39 -19.04
C GLU A 207 11.09 0.88 -18.59
N ILE A 208 9.81 0.73 -18.27
CA ILE A 208 8.96 1.77 -17.69
C ILE A 208 8.80 1.47 -16.19
N PRO A 209 9.32 2.33 -15.29
CA PRO A 209 9.09 2.23 -13.84
C PRO A 209 7.60 2.23 -13.52
N GLY A 210 7.18 1.30 -12.66
CA GLY A 210 5.77 1.11 -12.29
C GLY A 210 4.99 0.17 -13.22
N VAL A 211 5.40 0.04 -14.48
CA VAL A 211 4.70 -0.80 -15.47
C VAL A 211 5.45 -2.09 -15.76
N THR A 212 6.67 -1.99 -16.30
CA THR A 212 7.47 -3.18 -16.66
C THR A 212 8.59 -3.47 -15.66
N SER A 213 8.98 -2.48 -14.87
CA SER A 213 9.94 -2.61 -13.77
C SER A 213 9.30 -2.09 -12.47
N PRO A 214 9.53 -2.74 -11.32
CA PRO A 214 8.84 -2.40 -10.09
C PRO A 214 9.24 -1.04 -9.50
N MET A 215 8.36 -0.50 -8.67
CA MET A 215 8.67 0.62 -7.77
C MET A 215 8.63 0.13 -6.31
N VAL A 216 9.34 0.86 -5.44
CA VAL A 216 9.38 0.61 -3.99
C VAL A 216 8.64 1.72 -3.26
N TYR A 217 8.02 1.34 -2.15
CA TYR A 217 7.29 2.23 -1.26
C TYR A 217 7.78 2.02 0.18
N LEU A 218 8.18 3.10 0.86
CA LEU A 218 8.55 3.10 2.28
C LEU A 218 7.62 4.05 3.02
N ALA A 219 6.89 3.52 3.99
CA ALA A 219 5.83 4.22 4.70
C ALA A 219 6.07 4.22 6.22
N MET A 220 5.45 5.16 6.90
CA MET A 220 5.31 5.20 8.35
C MET A 220 3.82 5.10 8.73
N LEU A 221 3.53 5.10 10.03
CA LEU A 221 2.15 5.06 10.52
C LEU A 221 1.33 6.20 9.87
N PHE A 222 0.19 5.83 9.28
CA PHE A 222 -0.77 6.69 8.57
C PHE A 222 -0.33 7.27 7.21
N SER A 223 0.84 6.93 6.68
CA SER A 223 1.12 7.20 5.26
C SER A 223 -0.01 6.59 4.40
N TRP A 224 -0.48 7.32 3.40
CA TRP A 224 -1.67 6.96 2.62
C TRP A 224 -1.43 7.06 1.11
N PHE A 225 -2.25 6.38 0.32
CA PHE A 225 -2.35 6.56 -1.13
C PHE A 225 -3.83 6.80 -1.45
N ALA A 226 -4.11 7.83 -2.26
CA ALA A 226 -5.48 8.24 -2.57
C ALA A 226 -6.18 7.20 -3.47
N TRP A 227 -7.50 7.33 -3.58
CA TRP A 227 -8.26 6.66 -4.61
C TRP A 227 -7.68 6.96 -6.00
N HIS A 228 -7.39 5.90 -6.74
CA HIS A 228 -6.91 5.95 -8.12
C HIS A 228 -7.24 4.64 -8.82
N VAL A 229 -7.15 4.66 -10.15
CA VAL A 229 -7.03 3.49 -11.00
C VAL A 229 -5.63 3.50 -11.62
N GLU A 230 -5.11 2.34 -11.98
CA GLU A 230 -3.80 2.22 -12.62
C GLU A 230 -3.84 2.77 -14.06
N ASP A 231 -2.69 3.25 -14.54
CA ASP A 231 -2.56 3.70 -15.92
C ASP A 231 -2.98 2.60 -16.91
N HIS A 232 -3.77 2.98 -17.92
CA HIS A 232 -4.33 2.06 -18.92
C HIS A 232 -5.17 0.89 -18.33
N ASP A 233 -5.75 1.07 -17.14
CA ASP A 233 -6.53 0.04 -16.44
C ASP A 233 -5.77 -1.29 -16.28
N LEU A 234 -4.44 -1.20 -16.15
CA LEU A 234 -3.58 -2.36 -15.95
C LEU A 234 -3.85 -3.02 -14.59
N HIS A 235 -3.50 -4.31 -14.50
CA HIS A 235 -3.44 -4.99 -13.22
C HIS A 235 -2.26 -4.48 -12.39
N SER A 236 -2.51 -4.20 -11.11
CA SER A 236 -1.48 -3.87 -10.11
C SER A 236 -1.13 -5.11 -9.29
N LEU A 237 0.17 -5.37 -9.08
CA LEU A 237 0.64 -6.38 -8.14
C LEU A 237 1.49 -5.70 -7.06
N ASN A 238 1.07 -5.85 -5.80
CA ASN A 238 1.80 -5.31 -4.66
C ASN A 238 2.29 -6.42 -3.73
N TYR A 239 3.56 -6.36 -3.33
CA TYR A 239 4.14 -7.29 -2.36
C TYR A 239 4.72 -6.54 -1.16
N LEU A 240 4.22 -6.87 0.04
CA LEU A 240 4.72 -6.33 1.30
C LEU A 240 5.94 -7.12 1.76
N HIS A 241 7.14 -6.57 1.55
CA HIS A 241 8.40 -7.24 1.93
C HIS A 241 8.57 -7.43 3.44
N MET A 242 8.21 -6.41 4.23
CA MET A 242 8.39 -6.37 5.68
C MET A 242 7.64 -5.17 6.29
N GLY A 243 7.52 -5.14 7.61
CA GLY A 243 6.98 -4.01 8.36
C GLY A 243 5.55 -4.26 8.87
N ALA A 244 4.88 -3.19 9.26
CA ALA A 244 3.50 -3.23 9.71
C ALA A 244 2.52 -3.50 8.55
N SER A 245 1.28 -3.87 8.88
CA SER A 245 0.22 -4.11 7.90
C SER A 245 -0.14 -2.86 7.09
N LYS A 246 -0.53 -3.06 5.84
CA LYS A 246 -1.10 -2.04 4.94
C LYS A 246 -2.57 -2.36 4.71
N THR A 247 -3.46 -1.42 5.02
CA THR A 247 -4.90 -1.52 4.77
C THR A 247 -5.21 -1.05 3.36
N TRP A 248 -6.07 -1.79 2.65
CA TRP A 248 -6.52 -1.48 1.30
C TRP A 248 -8.04 -1.44 1.26
N TYR A 249 -8.59 -0.50 0.49
CA TYR A 249 -9.99 -0.49 0.09
C TYR A 249 -10.03 -0.63 -1.43
N GLY A 250 -10.94 -1.47 -1.91
CA GLY A 250 -11.10 -1.74 -3.34
C GLY A 250 -12.53 -1.44 -3.78
N VAL A 251 -12.66 -0.93 -5.00
CA VAL A 251 -13.94 -0.75 -5.68
C VAL A 251 -13.91 -1.65 -6.92
N PRO A 252 -14.91 -2.52 -7.14
CA PRO A 252 -14.95 -3.34 -8.35
C PRO A 252 -15.15 -2.48 -9.59
N ARG A 253 -14.60 -2.94 -10.72
CA ARG A 253 -14.65 -2.23 -12.01
C ARG A 253 -16.08 -1.80 -12.40
N ASP A 254 -17.05 -2.68 -12.20
CA ASP A 254 -18.45 -2.43 -12.55
C ASP A 254 -19.08 -1.28 -11.74
N ALA A 255 -18.47 -0.89 -10.62
CA ALA A 255 -18.89 0.23 -9.78
C ALA A 255 -18.04 1.50 -9.99
N ALA A 256 -17.07 1.52 -10.91
CA ALA A 256 -16.16 2.64 -11.11
C ALA A 256 -16.90 3.96 -11.39
N VAL A 257 -17.82 3.96 -12.36
CA VAL A 257 -18.62 5.15 -12.72
C VAL A 257 -19.48 5.64 -11.54
N ALA A 258 -20.09 4.71 -10.80
CA ALA A 258 -20.89 5.07 -9.62
C ALA A 258 -20.01 5.67 -8.51
N PHE A 259 -18.80 5.15 -8.32
CA PHE A 259 -17.83 5.69 -7.37
C PHE A 259 -17.36 7.10 -7.76
N GLU A 260 -17.03 7.32 -9.03
CA GLU A 260 -16.66 8.64 -9.56
C GLU A 260 -17.78 9.66 -9.33
N ASP A 261 -19.03 9.26 -9.54
CA ASP A 261 -20.19 10.13 -9.30
C ASP A 261 -20.35 10.50 -7.82
N VAL A 262 -20.18 9.52 -6.93
CA VAL A 262 -20.18 9.76 -5.47
C VAL A 262 -19.07 10.73 -5.08
N VAL A 263 -17.86 10.58 -5.63
CA VAL A 263 -16.74 11.49 -5.36
C VAL A 263 -17.03 12.90 -5.90
N ARG A 264 -17.59 13.01 -7.11
CA ARG A 264 -18.00 14.29 -7.70
C ARG A 264 -19.03 15.00 -6.83
N VAL A 265 -20.09 14.31 -6.42
CA VAL A 265 -21.20 14.90 -5.65
C VAL A 265 -20.79 15.19 -4.20
N HIS A 266 -20.24 14.20 -3.50
CA HIS A 266 -20.01 14.29 -2.05
C HIS A 266 -18.59 14.78 -1.69
N GLY A 267 -17.61 14.55 -2.55
CA GLY A 267 -16.24 15.03 -2.35
C GLY A 267 -16.02 16.46 -2.86
N TYR A 268 -16.60 16.80 -4.01
CA TYR A 268 -16.41 18.10 -4.68
C TYR A 268 -17.68 18.97 -4.73
N GLY A 269 -18.76 18.59 -4.04
CA GLY A 269 -19.99 19.38 -3.99
C GLY A 269 -20.71 19.49 -5.34
N GLY A 270 -20.50 18.53 -6.24
CA GLY A 270 -21.07 18.50 -7.58
C GLY A 270 -20.28 19.30 -8.62
N GLU A 271 -19.22 20.01 -8.23
CA GLU A 271 -18.35 20.71 -9.17
C GLU A 271 -17.54 19.71 -10.02
N ILE A 272 -17.54 19.91 -11.34
CA ILE A 272 -16.66 19.18 -12.24
C ILE A 272 -15.31 19.90 -12.20
N ASN A 273 -14.25 19.19 -11.83
CA ASN A 273 -12.90 19.72 -11.89
C ASN A 273 -12.58 20.11 -13.35
N PRO A 274 -12.29 21.38 -13.67
CA PRO A 274 -12.10 21.85 -15.04
C PRO A 274 -10.78 21.39 -15.69
N LEU A 275 -10.04 20.47 -15.07
CA LEU A 275 -8.78 19.91 -15.58
C LEU A 275 -8.97 18.64 -16.42
N GLY A 276 -10.13 18.50 -17.06
CA GLY A 276 -10.31 17.57 -18.19
C GLY A 276 -9.64 18.12 -19.45
#